data_AF-A0A1G7CTH9-F1
#
_entry.id   AF-A0A1G7CTH9-F1
#
_cell.length_a   1.000
_cell.length_b   1.000
_cell.length_c   1.000
_cell.angle_alpha   90.00
_cell.angle_beta   90.00
_cell.angle_gamma   90.00
#
_symmetry.space_group_name_H-M   'P 1'
#
loop_
_entity.id
_entity.type
_entity.pdbx_description
1 polymer ?
#
loop_
_entity_poly.entity_id
_entity_poly.type
_entity_poly.pdbx_seq_one_letter_code
_entity_poly.pdbx_strand_id
1 'polypeptide(L)'
;MTPMAFGLPGGPEVLILIVVALALLIFGGSRLAGIGKGTGKAIREFKEETQSLRGSKDERPAATAPVDPTHPTTAREDVVEAEVVEPRTEPRRDV
;
A
#
# COMPACT_ATOMS: atom_id res chain seq x y z
N MET A 1 -35.34 -1.27 30.44
CA MET A 1 -34.69 0.05 30.57
C MET A 1 -33.33 -0.01 29.93
N THR A 2 -33.33 0.02 28.60
CA THR A 2 -32.25 0.24 27.61
C THR A 2 -32.86 -0.23 26.27
N PRO A 3 -32.46 0.27 25.10
CA PRO A 3 -31.90 1.57 24.77
C PRO A 3 -32.58 2.17 23.50
N MET A 4 -33.09 3.41 23.57
CA MET A 4 -33.61 4.12 22.37
C MET A 4 -32.48 4.78 21.53
N ALA A 5 -31.25 4.27 21.62
CA ALA A 5 -30.09 4.84 20.94
C ALA A 5 -29.77 4.18 19.59
N PHE A 6 -30.51 3.16 19.17
CA PHE A 6 -30.24 2.38 17.95
C PHE A 6 -30.99 2.88 16.69
N GLY A 7 -31.56 4.09 16.73
CA GLY A 7 -32.37 4.63 15.63
C GLY A 7 -32.30 6.15 15.42
N LEU A 8 -31.53 6.87 16.23
CA LEU A 8 -31.22 8.29 16.00
C LEU A 8 -29.87 8.38 15.27
N PRO A 9 -29.71 9.28 14.29
CA PRO A 9 -28.39 9.65 13.76
C PRO A 9 -27.59 10.30 14.90
N GLY A 10 -26.88 9.47 15.67
CA GLY A 10 -26.31 9.83 16.97
C GLY A 10 -26.07 8.64 17.91
N GLY A 11 -26.47 7.42 17.51
CA GLY A 11 -26.14 6.17 18.18
C GLY A 11 -24.65 5.78 18.13
N PRO A 12 -24.29 4.57 18.61
CA PRO A 12 -22.91 4.06 18.62
C PRO A 12 -22.19 4.16 17.27
N GLU A 13 -22.92 4.14 16.16
CA GLU A 13 -22.42 4.29 14.79
C GLU A 13 -21.68 5.62 14.61
N VAL A 14 -22.20 6.72 15.15
CA VAL A 14 -21.55 8.04 15.05
C VAL A 14 -20.25 8.05 15.86
N LEU A 15 -20.24 7.43 17.04
CA LEU A 15 -19.02 7.29 17.84
C LEU A 15 -17.96 6.47 17.13
N ILE A 16 -18.33 5.35 16.50
CA ILE A 16 -17.40 4.51 15.72
C ILE A 16 -16.82 5.30 14.55
N LEU A 17 -17.64 6.05 13.82
CA LEU A 17 -17.18 6.88 12.71
C LEU A 17 -16.19 7.96 13.18
N ILE A 18 -16.47 8.63 14.31
CA ILE A 18 -15.55 9.63 14.88
C ILE A 18 -14.21 8.99 15.25
N VAL A 19 -14.23 7.82 15.89
CA VAL A 19 -13.01 7.10 16.28
C VAL A 19 -12.20 6.69 15.05
N VAL A 20 -12.84 6.14 14.03
CA VAL A 20 -12.17 5.76 12.77
C VAL A 20 -11.64 6.99 12.05
N ALA A 21 -12.40 8.08 11.99
CA ALA A 21 -11.94 9.33 11.38
C ALA A 21 -10.71 9.92 12.11
N LEU A 22 -10.71 9.91 13.44
CA LEU A 22 -9.58 10.37 14.24
C LEU A 22 -8.36 9.45 14.06
N ALA A 23 -8.56 8.14 14.01
CA ALA A 23 -7.52 7.19 13.68
C ALA A 23 -6.95 7.46 12.29
N LEU A 24 -7.78 7.65 11.27
CA LEU A 24 -7.33 7.98 9.91
C LEU A 24 -6.61 9.33 9.84
N LEU A 25 -6.94 10.30 10.70
CA LEU A 25 -6.24 11.58 10.77
C LEU A 25 -4.84 11.43 11.38
N ILE A 26 -4.70 10.66 12.46
CA ILE A 26 -3.41 10.42 13.13
C ILE A 26 -2.52 9.51 12.28
N PHE A 27 -3.07 8.42 11.77
CA PHE A 27 -2.33 7.47 10.94
C PHE A 27 -2.14 7.99 9.51
N GLY A 28 -3.08 8.78 8.98
CA GLY A 28 -3.10 9.19 7.58
C GLY A 28 -3.46 8.05 6.63
N GLY A 29 -3.94 8.40 5.43
CA GLY A 29 -4.24 7.41 4.38
C GLY A 29 -2.98 6.67 3.87
N SER A 30 -1.82 7.32 3.91
CA SER A 30 -0.56 6.76 3.39
C SER A 30 -0.01 5.61 4.25
N ARG A 31 -0.07 5.73 5.59
CA ARG A 31 0.39 4.64 6.48
C ARG A 31 -0.53 3.44 6.42
N LEU A 32 -1.85 3.66 6.37
CA LEU A 32 -2.82 2.59 6.24
C LEU A 32 -2.68 1.86 4.89
N ALA A 33 -2.49 2.60 3.79
CA ALA A 33 -2.21 2.03 2.48
C ALA A 33 -0.88 1.27 2.44
N GLY A 34 0.17 1.79 3.11
CA GLY A 34 1.46 1.12 3.21
C GLY A 34 1.36 -0.24 3.93
N ILE A 35 0.73 -0.27 5.11
CA ILE A 35 0.52 -1.50 5.89
C ILE A 35 -0.38 -2.48 5.14
N GLY A 36 -1.45 -1.99 4.49
CA GLY A 36 -2.35 -2.80 3.69
C GLY A 36 -1.67 -3.48 2.50
N LYS A 37 -0.78 -2.78 1.78
CA LYS A 37 -0.02 -3.37 0.65
C LYS A 37 0.90 -4.51 1.11
N GLY A 38 1.66 -4.30 2.20
CA GLY A 38 2.55 -5.33 2.72
C GLY A 38 1.80 -6.53 3.31
N THR A 39 0.79 -6.26 4.14
CA THR A 39 -0.03 -7.30 4.78
C THR A 39 -0.85 -8.08 3.75
N GLY A 40 -1.43 -7.39 2.76
CA GLY A 40 -2.20 -8.02 1.69
C GLY A 40 -1.37 -8.96 0.82
N LYS A 41 -0.13 -8.57 0.51
CA LYS A 41 0.83 -9.42 -0.21
C LYS A 41 1.17 -10.69 0.61
N ALA A 42 1.49 -10.52 1.89
CA ALA A 42 1.79 -11.64 2.79
C ALA A 42 0.60 -12.61 2.95
N ILE A 43 -0.62 -12.08 3.11
CA ILE A 43 -1.83 -12.91 3.18
C ILE A 43 -2.06 -13.68 1.87
N ARG A 44 -1.81 -13.05 0.72
CA ARG A 44 -1.96 -13.70 -0.59
C ARG A 44 -0.98 -14.86 -0.77
N GLU A 45 0.31 -14.63 -0.50
CA GLU A 45 1.35 -15.67 -0.55
C GLU A 45 1.03 -16.80 0.43
N PHE A 46 0.64 -16.46 1.66
CA PHE A 46 0.23 -17.44 2.65
C PHE A 46 -0.96 -18.29 2.19
N LYS A 47 -1.96 -17.68 1.55
CA LYS A 47 -3.11 -18.40 1.00
C LYS A 47 -2.71 -19.34 -0.12
N GLU A 48 -1.86 -18.90 -1.04
CA GLU A 48 -1.37 -19.70 -2.17
C GLU A 48 -0.56 -20.92 -1.70
N GLU A 49 0.35 -20.72 -0.73
CA GLU A 49 1.12 -21.78 -0.10
C GLU A 49 0.22 -22.74 0.70
N THR A 50 -0.69 -22.19 1.52
CA THR A 50 -1.63 -23.00 2.31
C THR A 50 -2.57 -23.80 1.42
N GLN A 51 -3.02 -23.24 0.29
CA GLN A 51 -3.87 -23.95 -0.68
C GLN A 51 -3.10 -25.10 -1.36
N SER A 52 -1.81 -24.90 -1.64
CA SER A 52 -0.92 -25.93 -2.16
C SER A 52 -0.72 -27.06 -1.14
N LEU A 53 -0.61 -26.73 0.16
CA LEU A 53 -0.52 -27.71 1.25
C LEU A 53 -1.86 -28.41 1.53
N ARG A 54 -3.00 -27.75 1.29
CA ARG A 54 -4.34 -28.28 1.60
C ARG A 54 -4.87 -29.25 0.55
N GLY A 55 -4.15 -29.48 -0.55
CA GLY A 55 -4.28 -30.64 -1.43
C GLY A 55 -5.66 -30.86 -2.06
N SER A 56 -5.75 -30.59 -3.37
CA SER A 56 -6.55 -31.35 -4.35
C SER A 56 -8.02 -31.68 -4.04
N LYS A 57 -8.80 -30.73 -3.51
CA LYS A 57 -10.26 -30.84 -3.53
C LYS A 57 -10.93 -29.46 -3.53
N ASP A 58 -10.87 -28.79 -4.67
CA ASP A 58 -11.96 -27.95 -5.21
C ASP A 58 -11.44 -27.20 -6.46
N GLU A 59 -11.91 -27.62 -7.62
CA GLU A 59 -11.65 -26.97 -8.90
C GLU A 59 -12.41 -25.64 -9.00
N ARG A 60 -11.68 -24.52 -9.05
CA ARG A 60 -12.00 -23.35 -9.90
C ARG A 60 -10.87 -22.31 -9.87
N PRO A 61 -10.26 -21.96 -11.02
CA PRO A 61 -9.56 -20.69 -11.15
C PRO A 61 -10.62 -19.60 -11.35
N ALA A 62 -11.01 -18.91 -10.28
CA ALA A 62 -11.58 -17.58 -10.42
C ALA A 62 -10.44 -16.65 -10.84
N ALA A 63 -10.39 -16.38 -12.15
CA ALA A 63 -9.55 -15.36 -12.73
C ALA A 63 -9.72 -14.03 -11.98
N THR A 64 -8.62 -13.43 -11.57
CA THR A 64 -8.54 -11.97 -11.52
C THR A 64 -7.16 -11.61 -12.00
N ALA A 65 -7.12 -11.07 -13.22
CA ALA A 65 -5.94 -10.54 -13.86
C ALA A 65 -5.21 -9.54 -12.94
N PRO A 66 -3.89 -9.34 -13.12
CA PRO A 66 -3.17 -8.29 -12.43
C PRO A 66 -3.76 -6.95 -12.87
N VAL A 67 -4.49 -6.27 -11.97
CA VAL A 67 -4.69 -4.83 -12.13
C VAL A 67 -3.41 -4.21 -11.59
N ASP A 68 -2.46 -4.00 -12.48
CA ASP A 68 -1.25 -3.25 -12.23
C ASP A 68 -1.63 -1.77 -12.00
N PRO A 69 -1.54 -1.23 -10.78
CA PRO A 69 -1.83 0.17 -10.54
C PRO A 69 -0.53 0.99 -10.50
N THR A 70 0.56 0.55 -11.14
CA THR A 70 1.84 1.23 -11.03
C THR A 70 2.59 1.27 -12.37
N HIS A 71 2.04 2.03 -13.31
CA HIS A 71 2.90 2.93 -14.07
C HIS A 71 3.03 4.23 -13.26
N PRO A 72 4.18 4.53 -12.63
CA PRO A 72 4.47 5.89 -12.23
C PRO A 72 4.87 6.62 -13.51
N THR A 73 3.87 7.16 -14.22
CA THR A 73 4.17 8.20 -15.20
C THR A 73 4.56 9.46 -14.44
N THR A 74 5.79 9.90 -14.70
CA THR A 74 6.22 11.30 -14.65
C THR A 74 6.07 12.02 -13.30
N ALA A 75 6.97 11.69 -12.38
CA ALA A 75 7.57 12.66 -11.46
C ALA A 75 9.09 12.68 -11.70
N ARG A 76 9.46 13.07 -12.92
CA ARG A 76 10.83 13.47 -13.28
C ARG A 76 10.70 14.55 -14.32
N GLU A 77 10.51 15.78 -13.85
CA GLU A 77 10.84 17.04 -14.52
C GLU A 77 10.29 18.15 -13.63
N ASP A 78 11.13 18.62 -12.71
CA ASP A 78 11.29 20.06 -12.50
C ASP A 78 12.50 20.32 -11.56
N VAL A 79 13.55 20.87 -12.18
CA VAL A 79 14.53 21.84 -11.68
C VAL A 79 15.45 21.46 -10.50
N VAL A 80 16.77 21.35 -10.76
CA VAL A 80 17.78 22.43 -10.62
C VAL A 80 19.17 21.77 -10.65
N GLU A 81 19.85 21.94 -11.79
CA GLU A 81 21.28 22.24 -11.94
C GLU A 81 22.08 22.41 -10.65
N ALA A 82 22.85 21.38 -10.29
CA ALA A 82 24.06 21.53 -9.49
C ALA A 82 25.21 20.98 -10.33
N GLU A 83 25.72 21.87 -11.18
CA GLU A 83 27.15 21.98 -11.47
C GLU A 83 27.96 21.61 -10.21
N VAL A 84 28.90 20.67 -10.34
CA VAL A 84 30.24 20.71 -9.70
C VAL A 84 31.05 19.49 -10.15
N VAL A 85 32.01 19.82 -11.03
CA VAL A 85 33.36 19.25 -11.21
C VAL A 85 33.52 17.87 -11.86
N GLU A 86 34.14 17.94 -13.04
CA GLU A 86 34.53 16.86 -13.94
C GLU A 86 35.28 15.68 -13.30
N PRO A 87 35.05 14.45 -13.81
CA PRO A 87 35.82 13.28 -13.43
C PRO A 87 37.26 13.42 -13.93
N ARG A 88 38.20 13.28 -12.99
CA ARG A 88 39.63 12.94 -13.17
C ARG A 88 39.98 12.48 -14.60
N THR A 89 40.49 13.40 -15.39
CA THR A 89 41.23 13.11 -16.61
C THR A 89 42.62 12.64 -16.17
N GLU A 90 42.84 11.33 -16.15
CA GLU A 90 44.18 10.75 -16.27
C GLU A 90 44.47 10.49 -17.74
N PRO A 91 45.35 11.26 -18.40
CA PRO A 91 46.02 10.83 -19.60
C PRO A 91 47.54 10.72 -19.34
N ARG A 92 48.01 9.48 -19.26
CA ARG A 92 49.16 8.95 -20.01
C ARG A 92 50.36 9.88 -20.25
N ARG A 93 51.52 9.57 -19.66
CA ARG A 93 52.89 9.59 -20.24
C ARG A 93 53.78 8.67 -19.39
N ASP A 94 54.29 7.54 -19.86
CA ASP A 94 55.40 7.38 -20.82
C ASP A 94 56.69 8.10 -20.36
N VAL A 95 57.52 7.45 -19.53
CA VAL A 95 59.01 7.40 -19.55
C VAL A 95 59.47 6.15 -18.79
#